data_AF-A0A1Y1MNR8-F1
#
_entry.id   AF-A0A1Y1MNR8-F1
#
_cell.length_a   1.000
_cell.length_b   1.000
_cell.length_c   1.000
_cell.angle_alpha   90.00
_cell.angle_beta   90.00
_cell.angle_gamma   90.00
#
_symmetry.space_group_name_H-M   'P 1'
#
loop_
_entity.id
_entity.type
_entity.pdbx_description
1 polymer ?
#
loop_
_entity_poly.entity_id
_entity_poly.type
_entity_poly.pdbx_seq_one_letter_code
_entity_poly.pdbx_strand_id
1 'polypeptide(L)'
;MTDIQGLLNEAGAAQLTPDDIPRDGTGVVKLDPWLEPFSEALKRRYGKSQDWINRIKATEGGLEKFSRSYEEFGLNASDDGTITYREWAPNAVAASLVGDFNNW
;
A
#
# COMPACT_ATOMS: atom_id res chain seq x y z
N MET A 1 -4.28 -4.87 18.25
CA MET A 1 -3.95 -6.26 17.85
C MET A 1 -5.16 -6.76 17.09
N THR A 2 -5.02 -7.17 15.83
CA THR A 2 -6.18 -7.58 15.00
C THR A 2 -6.85 -8.81 15.61
N ASP A 3 -8.16 -8.76 15.84
CA ASP A 3 -8.95 -9.90 16.32
C ASP A 3 -9.20 -10.89 15.18
N ILE A 4 -8.21 -11.76 14.95
CA ILE A 4 -8.27 -12.76 13.88
C ILE A 4 -9.40 -13.76 14.14
N GLN A 5 -9.70 -14.10 15.39
CA GLN A 5 -10.75 -15.06 15.70
C GLN A 5 -12.14 -14.49 15.37
N GLY A 6 -12.37 -13.21 15.65
CA GLY A 6 -13.59 -12.51 15.24
C GLY A 6 -13.79 -12.56 13.72
N LEU A 7 -12.74 -12.27 12.96
CA LEU A 7 -12.79 -12.29 11.48
C LEU A 7 -13.07 -13.69 10.91
N LEU A 8 -12.52 -14.75 11.52
CA LEU A 8 -12.78 -16.12 11.09
C LEU A 8 -14.23 -16.53 11.32
N ASN A 9 -14.84 -16.08 12.41
CA ASN A 9 -16.25 -16.32 12.69
C ASN A 9 -17.14 -15.62 11.65
N GLU A 10 -16.85 -14.37 11.30
CA GLU A 10 -17.56 -13.62 10.26
C GLU A 10 -17.42 -14.27 8.88
N ALA A 11 -16.26 -14.85 8.57
CA ALA A 11 -16.00 -15.55 7.32
C ALA A 11 -16.61 -16.97 7.26
N GLY A 12 -17.37 -17.39 8.28
CA GLY A 12 -17.97 -18.73 8.32
C GLY A 12 -16.98 -19.87 8.59
N ALA A 13 -15.78 -19.54 9.09
CA ALA A 13 -14.68 -20.47 9.34
C ALA A 13 -14.41 -20.66 10.84
N ALA A 14 -15.47 -20.74 11.64
CA ALA A 14 -15.40 -20.79 13.11
C ALA A 14 -14.66 -22.02 13.67
N GLN A 15 -14.42 -23.06 12.85
CA GLN A 15 -13.63 -24.23 13.26
C GLN A 15 -12.12 -24.03 13.10
N LEU A 16 -11.66 -22.98 12.42
CA LEU A 16 -10.24 -22.68 12.26
C LEU A 16 -9.75 -21.79 13.39
N THR A 17 -8.55 -22.07 13.88
CA THR A 17 -7.82 -21.19 14.79
C THR A 17 -6.72 -20.42 14.03
N PRO A 18 -6.21 -19.30 14.57
CA PRO A 18 -5.13 -18.55 13.93
C PRO A 18 -3.86 -19.37 13.65
N ASP A 19 -3.61 -20.42 14.42
CA ASP A 19 -2.45 -21.30 14.25
C ASP A 19 -2.63 -22.30 13.08
N ASP A 20 -3.88 -22.56 12.66
CA ASP A 20 -4.20 -23.44 11.54
C ASP A 20 -4.01 -22.77 10.16
N ILE A 21 -3.75 -21.45 10.14
CA ILE A 21 -3.72 -20.63 8.94
C ILE A 21 -2.27 -20.36 8.52
N PRO A 22 -1.82 -20.89 7.37
CA PRO A 22 -0.51 -20.57 6.83
C PRO A 22 -0.32 -19.06 6.60
N ARG A 23 0.82 -18.53 7.06
CA ARG A 23 1.21 -17.11 6.89
C ARG A 23 2.09 -16.87 5.66
N ASP A 24 2.06 -17.78 4.70
CA ASP A 24 2.84 -17.73 3.47
C ASP A 24 2.03 -17.26 2.25
N GLY A 25 0.77 -16.86 2.47
CA GLY A 25 -0.16 -16.45 1.42
C GLY A 25 -1.18 -17.51 1.03
N THR A 26 -1.10 -18.73 1.58
CA THR A 26 -2.06 -19.82 1.29
C THR A 26 -3.18 -19.97 2.31
N GLY A 27 -3.26 -19.09 3.32
CA GLY A 27 -4.31 -19.12 4.34
C GLY A 27 -5.74 -19.19 3.78
N VAL A 28 -6.00 -18.57 2.63
CA VAL A 28 -7.30 -18.60 1.94
C VAL A 28 -7.73 -20.00 1.48
N VAL A 29 -6.80 -20.92 1.26
CA VAL A 29 -7.11 -22.30 0.85
C VAL A 29 -7.86 -23.07 1.94
N LYS A 30 -7.70 -22.66 3.21
CA LYS A 30 -8.49 -23.20 4.32
C LYS A 30 -9.97 -22.80 4.26
N LEU A 31 -10.27 -21.66 3.63
CA LEU A 31 -11.63 -21.17 3.41
C LEU A 31 -12.23 -21.76 2.13
N ASP A 32 -11.41 -21.88 1.09
CA ASP A 32 -11.81 -22.45 -0.20
C ASP A 32 -10.77 -23.47 -0.72
N PRO A 33 -11.03 -24.78 -0.50
CA PRO A 33 -10.14 -25.84 -0.97
C PRO A 33 -9.93 -25.90 -2.49
N TRP A 34 -10.80 -25.28 -3.29
CA TRP A 34 -10.62 -25.25 -4.75
C TRP A 34 -9.45 -24.38 -5.19
N LEU A 35 -8.87 -23.60 -4.27
CA LEU A 35 -7.68 -22.79 -4.51
C LEU A 35 -6.36 -23.58 -4.40
N GLU A 36 -6.37 -24.81 -3.89
CA GLU A 36 -5.16 -25.63 -3.68
C GLU A 36 -4.29 -25.79 -4.95
N PRO A 37 -4.83 -26.02 -6.17
CA PRO A 37 -4.01 -26.09 -7.38
C PRO A 37 -3.24 -24.79 -7.70
N PHE A 38 -3.60 -23.67 -7.07
CA PHE A 38 -3.00 -22.36 -7.28
C PHE A 38 -2.12 -21.89 -6.11
N SER A 39 -1.86 -22.74 -5.11
CA SER A 39 -1.09 -22.42 -3.90
C SER A 39 0.26 -21.74 -4.21
N GLU A 40 1.02 -22.23 -5.19
CA GLU A 40 2.30 -21.62 -5.57
C GLU A 40 2.15 -20.22 -6.18
N ALA A 41 1.06 -19.96 -6.91
CA ALA A 41 0.77 -18.62 -7.40
C ALA A 41 0.37 -17.66 -6.27
N LEU A 42 -0.36 -18.16 -5.27
CA LEU A 42 -0.73 -17.39 -4.08
C LEU A 42 0.49 -17.03 -3.24
N LYS A 43 1.38 -17.99 -2.95
CA LYS A 43 2.65 -17.74 -2.24
C LYS A 43 3.49 -16.68 -2.92
N ARG A 44 3.66 -16.80 -4.26
CA ARG A 44 4.43 -15.83 -5.04
C ARG A 44 3.84 -14.42 -4.97
N ARG A 45 2.51 -14.29 -5.08
CA ARG A 45 1.82 -12.99 -4.99
C ARG A 45 1.98 -12.39 -3.60
N TYR A 46 1.77 -13.18 -2.56
CA TYR A 46 1.94 -12.75 -1.17
C TYR A 46 3.37 -12.30 -0.91
N GLY A 47 4.38 -13.09 -1.27
CA GLY A 47 5.79 -12.72 -1.15
C GLY A 47 6.11 -11.39 -1.84
N LYS A 48 5.68 -11.22 -3.09
CA LYS A 48 5.87 -9.96 -3.83
C LYS A 48 5.20 -8.77 -3.14
N SER A 49 4.00 -8.95 -2.59
CA SER A 49 3.32 -7.91 -1.82
C SER A 49 4.07 -7.56 -0.54
N GLN A 50 4.54 -8.57 0.21
CA GLN A 50 5.34 -8.33 1.42
C GLN A 50 6.66 -7.62 1.10
N ASP A 51 7.34 -7.99 0.01
CA ASP A 51 8.56 -7.31 -0.44
C ASP A 51 8.31 -5.82 -0.69
N TRP A 52 7.23 -5.46 -1.39
CA TRP A 52 6.89 -4.07 -1.64
C TRP A 52 6.47 -3.32 -0.37
N ILE A 53 5.66 -3.94 0.49
CA ILE A 53 5.27 -3.35 1.78
C ILE A 53 6.52 -3.05 2.61
N ASN A 54 7.46 -3.99 2.67
CA ASN A 54 8.71 -3.82 3.41
C ASN A 54 9.60 -2.73 2.79
N ARG A 55 9.69 -2.66 1.45
CA ARG A 55 10.41 -1.58 0.76
C ARG A 55 9.82 -0.21 1.09
N ILE A 56 8.50 -0.05 0.93
CA ILE A 56 7.80 1.21 1.25
C ILE A 56 7.96 1.56 2.74
N LYS A 57 7.89 0.56 3.63
CA LYS A 57 8.12 0.78 5.06
C LYS A 57 9.54 1.30 5.34
N ALA A 58 10.54 0.73 4.68
CA ALA A 58 11.94 1.10 4.86
C ALA A 58 12.29 2.46 4.24
N THR A 59 11.70 2.81 3.09
CA THR A 59 12.06 4.03 2.35
C THR A 59 11.13 5.21 2.62
N GLU A 60 9.84 4.96 2.84
CA GLU A 60 8.79 5.99 2.94
C GLU A 60 8.16 6.10 4.34
N GLY A 61 8.57 5.24 5.28
CA GLY A 61 8.02 5.22 6.65
C GLY A 61 6.67 4.49 6.78
N GLY A 62 6.26 3.73 5.77
CA GLY A 62 5.05 2.90 5.78
C GLY A 62 3.97 3.38 4.83
N LEU A 63 2.93 2.55 4.63
CA LEU A 63 1.88 2.79 3.65
C LEU A 63 1.06 4.06 3.96
N GLU A 64 0.80 4.35 5.23
CA GLU A 64 0.07 5.55 5.65
C GLU A 64 0.80 6.81 5.18
N LYS A 65 2.06 6.96 5.58
CA LYS A 65 2.88 8.12 5.18
C LYS A 65 3.06 8.20 3.66
N PHE A 66 3.35 7.06 3.01
CA PHE A 66 3.47 7.00 1.55
C PHE A 66 2.20 7.44 0.82
N SER A 67 1.01 7.06 1.29
CA SER A 67 -0.25 7.43 0.64
C SER A 67 -0.60 8.92 0.74
N ARG A 68 0.10 9.67 1.59
CA ARG A 68 -0.09 11.12 1.79
C ARG A 68 0.85 11.97 0.94
N SER A 69 1.45 11.42 -0.12
CA SER A 69 2.32 12.19 -1.03
C SER A 69 1.65 13.42 -1.65
N TYR A 70 0.32 13.53 -1.67
CA TYR A 70 -0.37 14.75 -2.09
C TYR A 70 -0.05 15.97 -1.21
N GLU A 71 0.45 15.75 0.01
CA GLU A 71 0.90 16.81 0.92
C GLU A 71 2.31 17.31 0.58
N GLU A 72 3.06 16.56 -0.24
CA GLU A 72 4.42 16.92 -0.67
C GLU A 72 4.52 17.26 -2.16
N PHE A 73 3.77 16.55 -3.01
CA PHE A 73 3.69 16.74 -4.46
C PHE A 73 2.49 17.62 -4.85
N GLY A 74 2.60 18.29 -5.99
CA GLY A 74 1.63 19.31 -6.40
C GLY A 74 1.90 20.65 -5.71
N LEU A 75 0.87 21.50 -5.66
CA LEU A 75 0.92 22.83 -5.04
C LEU A 75 0.41 22.75 -3.59
N ASN A 76 1.26 23.10 -2.63
CA ASN A 76 0.92 23.09 -1.21
C ASN A 76 1.25 24.44 -0.56
N ALA A 77 0.32 24.96 0.25
CA ALA A 77 0.48 26.22 0.98
C ALA A 77 0.87 25.95 2.45
N SER A 78 1.90 26.64 2.93
CA SER A 78 2.32 26.61 4.34
C SER A 78 1.62 27.70 5.16
N ASP A 79 1.60 27.56 6.48
CA ASP A 79 0.95 28.53 7.39
C ASP A 79 1.55 29.94 7.32
N ASP A 80 2.82 30.06 6.90
CA ASP A 80 3.51 31.33 6.70
C ASP A 80 3.23 31.99 5.33
N GLY A 81 2.37 31.36 4.51
CA GLY A 81 2.00 31.83 3.17
C GLY A 81 2.92 31.34 2.05
N THR A 82 3.97 30.56 2.35
CA THR A 82 4.85 29.98 1.33
C THR A 82 4.12 28.92 0.51
N ILE A 83 4.15 29.03 -0.83
CA ILE A 83 3.65 28.00 -1.74
C ILE A 83 4.80 27.16 -2.27
N THR A 84 4.76 25.85 -2.03
CA THR A 84 5.73 24.89 -2.58
C THR A 84 5.08 24.10 -3.71
N TYR A 85 5.77 24.02 -4.85
CA TYR A 85 5.41 23.13 -5.96
C TYR A 85 6.44 22.01 -6.09
N ARG A 86 5.99 20.76 -6.24
CA ARG A 86 6.85 19.59 -6.51
C ARG A 86 6.21 18.67 -7.53
N GLU A 87 6.99 18.28 -8.55
CA GLU A 87 6.56 17.40 -9.63
C GLU A 87 7.60 16.31 -9.87
N TRP A 88 7.15 15.09 -10.21
CA TRP A 88 8.05 14.04 -10.63
C TRP A 88 8.19 14.04 -12.15
N ALA A 89 9.25 14.69 -12.65
CA ALA A 89 9.56 14.78 -14.07
C ALA A 89 11.04 14.42 -14.36
N PRO A 90 11.45 13.16 -14.13
CA PRO A 90 12.87 12.76 -14.14
C PRO A 90 13.59 12.96 -15.48
N ASN A 91 12.84 13.07 -16.57
CA ASN A 91 13.38 13.24 -17.92
C ASN A 91 13.19 14.66 -18.48
N ALA A 92 12.72 15.61 -17.66
CA ALA A 92 12.60 17.00 -18.09
C ALA A 92 13.99 17.65 -18.16
N VAL A 93 14.26 18.34 -19.27
CA VAL A 93 15.48 19.15 -19.43
C VAL A 93 15.34 20.49 -18.73
N ALA A 94 14.14 21.06 -18.77
CA ALA A 94 13.76 22.29 -18.09
C ALA A 94 12.28 22.22 -17.70
N ALA A 95 11.90 22.95 -16.65
CA ALA A 95 10.53 23.08 -16.19
C ALA A 95 10.28 24.51 -15.70
N SER A 96 9.05 24.99 -15.91
CA SER A 96 8.57 26.29 -15.44
C SER A 96 7.18 26.11 -14.83
N LEU A 97 6.88 26.84 -13.76
CA LEU A 97 5.54 26.94 -13.21
C LEU A 97 4.84 28.16 -13.84
N VAL A 98 3.67 27.94 -14.42
CA VAL A 98 2.94 28.97 -15.17
C VAL A 98 1.44 28.93 -14.84
N GLY A 99 0.81 30.10 -14.70
CA GLY A 99 -0.63 30.32 -14.63
C GLY A 99 -1.00 31.81 -14.66
N ASP A 100 -2.23 32.11 -14.24
CA ASP A 100 -2.73 33.49 -14.23
C ASP A 100 -1.90 34.41 -13.30
N PHE A 101 -1.25 33.84 -12.28
CA PHE A 101 -0.44 34.58 -11.30
C PHE A 101 0.80 35.26 -11.92
N ASN A 102 1.14 34.94 -13.16
CA ASN A 102 2.25 35.51 -13.91
C ASN A 102 1.90 35.89 -15.37
N ASN A 103 0.61 35.89 -15.74
CA ASN A 103 0.06 36.14 -17.10
C ASN A 103 0.46 35.08 -18.14
N TRP A 104 0.60 33.83 -17.68
CA TRP A 104 1.71 32.90 -17.94
C TRP A 104 2.49 32.74 -16.68
#